data_AF-A0ABD1UQ89-F1
#
_entry.id   AF-A0ABD1UQ89-F1
#
_cell.length_a   1.000
_cell.length_b   1.000
_cell.length_c   1.000
_cell.angle_alpha   90.00
_cell.angle_beta   90.00
_cell.angle_gamma   90.00
#
_symmetry.space_group_name_H-M   'P 1'
#
loop_
_entity.id
_entity.type
_entity.pdbx_description
1 polymer ?
#
loop_
_entity_poly.entity_id
_entity_poly.type
_entity_poly.pdbx_seq_one_letter_code
_entity_poly.pdbx_strand_id
1 'polypeptide(L)'
;MKLQHPNRLDNASLVTIYGPKVKFDRGPALAFDLYDWKGEKVEPVLVQKLADRNNISLGSGVLNHIWFSEKYEETKQRVLERNGKEKETTRSKSKKAEPGITVVTAALTFLTNFEDVYRLWAFVAQFLDADFVEKERWRYTALNQKTIEV
;
A
#
# COMPACT_ATOMS: atom_id res chain seq x y z
N MET A 1 0.66 -15.52 -12.35
CA MET A 1 1.11 -15.96 -11.01
C MET A 1 0.78 -14.84 -10.04
N LYS A 2 0.02 -15.08 -8.96
CA LYS A 2 -0.23 -14.08 -7.91
C LYS A 2 0.65 -14.43 -6.72
N LEU A 3 1.40 -13.49 -6.17
CA LEU A 3 2.12 -13.71 -4.92
C LEU A 3 1.08 -13.90 -3.82
N GLN A 4 1.08 -15.06 -3.17
CA GLN A 4 0.13 -15.44 -2.14
C GLN A 4 0.90 -15.81 -0.87
N HIS A 5 0.33 -15.46 0.27
CA HIS A 5 0.87 -15.87 1.56
C HIS A 5 0.80 -17.39 1.72
N PRO A 6 1.89 -18.06 2.07
CA PRO A 6 1.87 -19.50 2.32
C PRO A 6 0.95 -19.83 3.52
N ASN A 7 0.21 -20.95 3.44
CA ASN A 7 -0.62 -21.52 4.51
C ASN A 7 -1.89 -20.76 4.95
N ARG A 8 -2.45 -19.88 4.12
CA ARG A 8 -3.75 -19.24 4.44
C ARG A 8 -4.92 -19.88 3.71
N LEU A 9 -5.96 -20.28 4.45
CA LEU A 9 -7.21 -20.87 3.90
C LEU A 9 -7.89 -19.99 2.84
N ASP A 10 -7.73 -18.67 2.94
CA ASP A 10 -8.44 -17.69 2.09
C ASP A 10 -7.64 -17.21 0.86
N ASN A 11 -6.45 -17.77 0.56
CA ASN A 11 -5.62 -17.35 -0.59
C ASN A 11 -5.41 -15.82 -0.69
N ALA A 12 -5.18 -15.14 0.44
CA ALA A 12 -5.03 -13.69 0.46
C ALA A 12 -3.84 -13.24 -0.41
N SER A 13 -4.12 -12.35 -1.36
CA SER A 13 -3.13 -11.80 -2.28
C SER A 13 -2.18 -10.87 -1.53
N LEU A 14 -0.86 -11.08 -1.68
CA LEU A 14 0.15 -10.18 -1.12
C LEU A 14 0.02 -8.77 -1.71
N VAL A 15 -0.26 -8.70 -3.01
CA VAL A 15 -0.28 -7.46 -3.78
C VAL A 15 -1.67 -7.25 -4.36
N THR A 16 -2.20 -6.03 -4.23
CA THR A 16 -3.36 -5.57 -5.00
C THR A 16 -2.94 -4.46 -5.93
N ILE A 17 -3.06 -4.67 -7.24
CA ILE A 17 -2.65 -3.69 -8.25
C ILE A 17 -3.88 -2.91 -8.73
N TYR A 18 -3.80 -1.59 -8.63
CA TYR A 18 -4.79 -0.66 -9.16
C TYR A 18 -4.48 -0.29 -10.61
N GLY A 19 -5.52 -0.03 -11.38
CA GLY A 19 -5.40 0.45 -12.74
C GLY A 19 -6.67 0.27 -13.57
N PRO A 20 -6.70 0.84 -14.79
CA PRO A 20 -7.85 0.74 -15.67
C PRO A 20 -8.16 -0.72 -15.98
N LYS A 21 -9.45 -1.09 -15.91
CA LYS A 21 -9.93 -2.42 -16.33
C LYS A 21 -10.29 -2.48 -17.83
N VAL A 22 -10.45 -1.32 -18.46
CA VAL A 22 -10.94 -1.19 -19.85
C VAL A 22 -9.79 -1.09 -20.87
N LYS A 23 -8.64 -0.53 -20.47
CA LYS A 23 -7.40 -0.51 -21.28
C LYS A 23 -6.33 -1.29 -20.52
N PHE A 24 -5.82 -2.35 -21.14
CA PHE A 24 -4.76 -3.18 -20.56
C PHE A 24 -3.38 -2.53 -20.63
N ASP A 25 -3.21 -1.54 -21.50
CA ASP A 25 -2.04 -0.67 -21.45
C ASP A 25 -2.16 0.24 -20.22
N ARG A 26 -1.34 -0.06 -19.21
CA ARG A 26 -1.28 0.67 -17.94
C ARG A 26 -0.20 1.75 -17.94
N GLY A 27 0.52 1.91 -19.07
CA GLY A 27 1.66 2.79 -19.15
C GLY A 27 2.78 2.41 -18.16
N PRO A 28 3.74 3.32 -17.92
CA PRO A 28 4.90 3.06 -17.06
C PRO A 28 4.59 3.17 -15.55
N ALA A 29 3.37 3.51 -15.15
CA ALA A 29 3.03 3.77 -13.75
C ALA A 29 2.22 2.62 -13.14
N LEU A 30 2.64 2.18 -11.95
CA LEU A 30 2.00 1.13 -11.18
C LEU A 30 1.56 1.67 -9.83
N ALA A 31 0.28 1.49 -9.49
CA ALA A 31 -0.23 1.74 -8.15
C ALA A 31 -0.62 0.41 -7.50
N PHE A 32 -0.16 0.17 -6.28
CA PHE A 32 -0.41 -1.09 -5.59
C PHE A 32 -0.44 -0.96 -4.07
N ASP A 33 -1.10 -1.93 -3.44
CA ASP A 33 -1.07 -2.15 -2.00
C ASP A 33 -0.38 -3.47 -1.67
N LEU A 34 0.31 -3.49 -0.53
CA LEU A 34 0.88 -4.69 0.08
C LEU A 34 0.09 -5.09 1.32
N TYR A 35 -0.05 -6.39 1.54
CA TYR A 35 -0.77 -6.97 2.67
C TYR A 35 0.16 -7.85 3.48
N ASP A 36 0.09 -7.75 4.80
CA ASP A 36 0.83 -8.64 5.67
C ASP A 36 0.23 -10.06 5.70
N TRP A 37 0.87 -10.97 6.43
CA TRP A 37 0.40 -12.35 6.59
C TRP A 37 -1.00 -12.43 7.24
N LYS A 38 -1.37 -11.45 8.07
CA LYS A 38 -2.71 -11.31 8.69
C LYS A 38 -3.75 -10.80 7.68
N GLY A 39 -3.31 -10.26 6.54
CA GLY A 39 -4.15 -9.66 5.50
C GLY A 39 -4.53 -8.23 5.80
N GLU A 40 -3.82 -7.59 6.73
CA GLU A 40 -3.92 -6.16 6.97
C GLU A 40 -3.08 -5.42 5.95
N LYS A 41 -3.63 -4.31 5.46
CA LYS A 41 -2.92 -3.44 4.52
C LYS A 41 -1.73 -2.81 5.24
N VAL A 42 -0.55 -2.98 4.65
CA VAL A 42 0.64 -2.28 5.12
C VAL A 42 0.53 -0.82 4.71
N GLU A 43 0.79 0.08 5.65
CA GLU A 43 0.71 1.52 5.41
C GLU A 43 1.66 1.93 4.27
N PRO A 44 1.20 2.65 3.23
CA PRO A 44 2.04 3.02 2.08
C PRO A 44 3.31 3.79 2.47
N VAL A 45 3.20 4.66 3.49
CA VAL A 45 4.34 5.41 4.03
C VAL A 45 5.39 4.49 4.67
N LEU A 46 4.96 3.42 5.33
CA LEU A 46 5.87 2.41 5.87
C LEU A 46 6.58 1.67 4.75
N VAL A 47 5.84 1.24 3.72
CA VAL A 47 6.42 0.55 2.56
C VAL A 47 7.46 1.42 1.86
N GLN A 48 7.17 2.71 1.66
CA GLN A 48 8.10 3.67 1.07
C GLN A 48 9.41 3.74 1.87
N LYS A 49 9.35 3.92 3.19
CA LYS A 49 10.54 3.98 4.04
C LYS A 49 11.35 2.68 4.03
N LEU A 50 10.68 1.53 3.92
CA LEU A 50 11.36 0.23 3.78
C LEU A 50 12.03 0.08 2.42
N ALA A 51 11.41 0.60 1.36
CA ALA A 51 11.99 0.61 0.03
C ALA A 51 13.24 1.51 -0.02
N ASP A 52 13.18 2.70 0.59
CA ASP A 52 14.31 3.62 0.68
C ASP A 52 15.54 2.96 1.34
N ARG A 53 15.31 2.18 2.41
CA ARG A 53 16.37 1.38 3.07
C ARG A 53 16.96 0.29 2.19
N ASN A 54 16.20 -0.22 1.23
CA ASN A 54 16.63 -1.20 0.24
C ASN A 54 17.16 -0.55 -1.05
N ASN A 55 17.38 0.77 -1.06
CA ASN A 55 17.79 1.55 -2.23
C ASN A 55 16.79 1.48 -3.40
N ILE A 56 15.49 1.42 -3.09
CA ILE A 56 14.40 1.42 -4.06
C ILE A 56 13.55 2.65 -3.81
N SER A 57 13.44 3.53 -4.82
CA SER A 57 12.60 4.71 -4.73
C SER A 57 11.16 4.36 -5.09
N LEU A 58 10.27 4.36 -4.10
CA LEU A 58 8.82 4.23 -4.29
C LEU A 58 8.12 5.53 -3.88
N GLY A 59 6.95 5.77 -4.47
CA GLY A 59 6.06 6.86 -4.09
C GLY A 59 4.92 6.38 -3.19
N SER A 60 4.28 7.34 -2.52
CA SER A 60 2.99 7.17 -1.86
C SER A 60 2.03 8.21 -2.45
N GLY A 61 0.81 7.80 -2.78
CA GLY A 61 -0.18 8.69 -3.40
C GLY A 61 -1.60 8.30 -3.02
N VAL A 62 -2.54 9.21 -3.23
CA VAL A 62 -3.97 8.95 -2.99
C VAL A 62 -4.68 8.81 -4.33
N LEU A 63 -5.29 7.66 -4.56
CA LEU A 63 -6.18 7.45 -5.68
C LEU A 63 -7.57 7.99 -5.34
N ASN A 64 -8.06 8.91 -6.17
CA ASN A 64 -9.39 9.51 -6.05
C ASN A 64 -10.29 9.06 -7.20
N HIS A 65 -11.61 9.19 -7.03
CA HIS A 65 -12.61 8.84 -8.04
C HIS A 65 -12.51 7.38 -8.54
N ILE A 66 -12.25 6.43 -7.63
CA ILE A 66 -12.18 5.01 -7.98
C ILE A 66 -13.58 4.41 -8.02
N TRP A 67 -13.92 3.76 -9.14
CA TRP A 67 -15.13 2.95 -9.26
C TRP A 67 -14.83 1.46 -9.05
N PHE A 68 -15.48 0.86 -8.05
CA PHE A 68 -15.45 -0.59 -7.84
C PHE A 68 -16.61 -1.24 -8.57
N SER A 69 -16.33 -2.30 -9.33
CA SER A 69 -17.40 -3.18 -9.85
C SER A 69 -18.02 -3.92 -8.67
N GLU A 70 -19.32 -4.22 -8.72
CA GLU A 70 -20.11 -4.90 -7.70
C GLU A 70 -19.45 -6.17 -7.12
N LYS A 71 -18.67 -6.89 -7.94
CA LYS A 71 -17.85 -8.05 -7.52
C LYS A 71 -16.71 -7.74 -6.54
N TYR A 72 -16.42 -6.46 -6.27
CA TYR A 72 -15.29 -6.00 -5.46
C TYR A 72 -15.73 -5.03 -4.35
N GLU A 73 -17.02 -4.95 -4.02
CA GLU A 73 -17.54 -4.11 -2.93
C GLU A 73 -16.97 -4.51 -1.55
N GLU A 74 -16.66 -5.79 -1.31
CA GLU A 74 -15.97 -6.21 -0.09
C GLU A 74 -14.53 -5.67 -0.02
N THR A 75 -13.83 -5.64 -1.16
CA THR A 75 -12.48 -5.06 -1.26
C THR A 75 -12.53 -3.55 -1.06
N LYS A 76 -13.55 -2.89 -1.62
CA LYS A 76 -13.84 -1.46 -1.42
C LYS A 76 -13.93 -1.14 0.07
N GLN A 77 -14.70 -1.90 0.85
CA GLN A 77 -14.89 -1.61 2.27
C GLN A 77 -13.64 -1.82 3.13
N ARG A 78 -12.70 -2.69 2.71
CA ARG A 78 -11.40 -2.89 3.39
C ARG A 78 -10.35 -1.84 3.03
N VAL A 79 -10.43 -1.30 1.82
CA VAL A 79 -9.38 -0.46 1.23
C VAL A 79 -9.70 1.03 1.38
N LEU A 80 -10.98 1.39 1.41
CA LEU A 80 -11.39 2.78 1.63
C LEU A 80 -11.15 3.19 3.09
N GLU A 81 -10.36 4.25 3.23
CA GLU A 81 -10.16 4.93 4.49
C GLU A 81 -11.48 5.60 4.88
N ARG A 82 -12.24 4.95 5.77
CA ARG A 82 -13.46 5.51 6.33
C ARG A 82 -13.06 6.71 7.19
N ASN A 83 -13.17 7.92 6.64
CA ASN A 83 -13.13 9.17 7.39
C ASN A 83 -14.26 9.17 8.44
N GLY A 84 -13.99 8.56 9.59
CA GLY A 84 -14.97 8.29 10.62
C GLY A 84 -14.29 7.98 11.95
N LYS A 85 -13.56 8.95 12.50
CA LYS A 85 -13.47 9.12 13.94
C LYS A 85 -13.82 10.57 14.28
N GLU A 86 -14.94 10.69 14.98
CA GLU A 86 -15.49 11.90 15.54
C GLU A 86 -14.45 12.64 16.37
N LYS A 87 -14.21 13.91 16.04
CA LYS A 87 -14.20 14.96 17.05
C LYS A 87 -15.30 15.94 16.68
N GLU A 88 -16.44 15.78 17.35
CA GLU A 88 -17.39 16.86 17.52
C GLU A 88 -16.62 18.08 18.00
N THR A 89 -16.53 19.10 17.16
CA THR A 89 -16.89 20.50 17.44
C THR A 89 -16.31 21.33 16.32
N THR A 90 -17.13 21.67 15.33
CA THR A 90 -17.37 23.02 14.80
C THR A 90 -17.87 22.92 13.36
N ARG A 91 -19.07 23.47 13.15
CA ARG A 91 -19.71 23.65 11.86
C ARG A 91 -18.81 24.45 10.94
N SER A 92 -18.21 23.80 9.96
CA SER A 92 -17.82 24.48 8.72
C SER A 92 -18.22 23.59 7.54
N LYS A 93 -18.82 24.20 6.52
CA LYS A 93 -19.26 23.55 5.27
C LYS A 93 -18.02 23.08 4.50
N SER A 94 -17.37 21.99 4.92
CA SER A 94 -16.34 21.34 4.11
C SER A 94 -17.02 20.36 3.17
N LYS A 95 -16.85 20.57 1.85
CA LYS A 95 -17.23 19.65 0.78
C LYS A 95 -16.92 18.21 1.21
N LYS A 96 -17.90 17.29 1.09
CA LYS A 96 -17.70 15.86 1.30
C LYS A 96 -16.45 15.43 0.53
N ALA A 97 -15.34 15.21 1.23
CA ALA A 97 -14.16 14.65 0.61
C ALA A 97 -14.53 13.25 0.15
N GLU A 98 -14.51 13.00 -1.16
CA GLU A 98 -14.68 11.64 -1.66
C GLU A 98 -13.61 10.76 -1.03
N PRO A 99 -13.97 9.58 -0.53
CA PRO A 99 -13.02 8.73 0.18
C PRO A 99 -11.98 8.21 -0.81
N GLY A 100 -10.72 8.57 -0.58
CA GLY A 100 -9.57 8.17 -1.37
C GLY A 100 -8.92 6.91 -0.82
N ILE A 101 -8.01 6.33 -1.60
CA ILE A 101 -7.21 5.17 -1.19
C ILE A 101 -5.75 5.57 -1.26
N THR A 102 -5.06 5.59 -0.12
CA THR A 102 -3.61 5.77 -0.10
C THR A 102 -2.94 4.51 -0.60
N VAL A 103 -2.07 4.60 -1.61
CA VAL A 103 -1.41 3.47 -2.27
C VAL A 103 0.07 3.74 -2.42
N VAL A 104 0.85 2.67 -2.63
CA VAL A 104 2.24 2.76 -3.07
C VAL A 104 2.26 2.92 -4.59
N THR A 105 3.14 3.78 -5.09
CA THR A 105 3.35 3.98 -6.53
C THR A 105 4.76 3.64 -6.95
N ALA A 106 4.89 3.03 -8.12
CA ALA A 106 6.17 2.79 -8.79
C ALA A 106 6.09 3.32 -10.22
N ALA A 107 7.18 3.92 -10.71
CA ALA A 107 7.29 4.42 -12.07
C ALA A 107 8.43 3.69 -12.79
N LEU A 108 8.06 2.84 -13.75
CA LEU A 108 8.95 2.07 -14.60
C LEU A 108 9.19 2.86 -15.90
N THR A 109 10.10 3.83 -15.83
CA THR A 109 10.46 4.70 -16.97
C THR A 109 11.48 4.05 -17.90
N PHE A 110 11.84 4.71 -19.00
CA PHE A 110 12.81 4.20 -19.99
C PHE A 110 14.22 3.93 -19.43
N LEU A 111 14.58 4.50 -18.27
CA LEU A 111 15.84 4.24 -17.57
C LEU A 111 15.82 2.93 -16.77
N THR A 112 14.63 2.35 -16.58
CA THR A 112 14.45 1.12 -15.78
C THR A 112 14.95 -0.08 -16.56
N ASN A 113 15.77 -0.91 -15.92
CA ASN A 113 16.26 -2.16 -16.49
C ASN A 113 15.72 -3.39 -15.73
N PHE A 114 16.17 -4.58 -16.13
CA PHE A 114 15.75 -5.84 -15.50
C PHE A 114 16.12 -5.92 -14.01
N GLU A 115 17.29 -5.41 -13.64
CA GLU A 115 17.77 -5.42 -12.25
C GLU A 115 16.85 -4.60 -11.34
N ASP A 116 16.40 -3.43 -11.79
CA ASP A 116 15.48 -2.57 -11.03
C ASP A 116 14.15 -3.29 -10.75
N VAL A 117 13.60 -3.94 -11.78
CA VAL A 117 12.35 -4.71 -11.67
C VAL A 117 12.54 -5.92 -10.76
N TYR A 118 13.67 -6.62 -10.89
CA TYR A 118 13.99 -7.76 -10.03
C TYR A 118 14.13 -7.34 -8.57
N ARG A 119 14.86 -6.25 -8.29
CA ARG A 119 15.02 -5.68 -6.93
C ARG A 119 13.68 -5.28 -6.34
N LEU A 120 12.80 -4.67 -7.12
CA LEU A 120 11.43 -4.35 -6.69
C LEU A 120 10.65 -5.60 -6.30
N TRP A 121 10.69 -6.66 -7.12
CA TRP A 121 10.00 -7.91 -6.80
C TRP A 121 10.61 -8.65 -5.61
N ALA A 122 11.94 -8.66 -5.49
CA ALA A 122 12.64 -9.23 -4.34
C ALA A 122 12.28 -8.49 -3.05
N PHE A 123 12.17 -7.16 -3.09
CA PHE A 123 11.68 -6.34 -1.98
C PHE A 123 10.23 -6.67 -1.62
N VAL A 124 9.32 -6.75 -2.60
CA VAL A 124 7.93 -7.13 -2.36
C VAL A 124 7.84 -8.53 -1.74
N ALA A 125 8.69 -9.47 -2.16
CA ALA A 125 8.70 -10.83 -1.60
C ALA A 125 9.09 -10.88 -0.11
N GLN A 126 9.82 -9.89 0.43
CA GLN A 126 10.14 -9.84 1.86
C GLN A 126 8.88 -9.73 2.74
N PHE A 127 7.79 -9.17 2.19
CA PHE A 127 6.51 -9.06 2.90
C PHE A 127 5.75 -10.39 3.03
N LEU A 128 6.22 -11.47 2.38
CA LEU A 128 5.71 -12.83 2.61
C LEU A 128 6.19 -13.42 3.94
N ASP A 129 7.30 -12.90 4.48
CA ASP A 129 7.77 -13.29 5.81
C ASP A 129 6.87 -12.65 6.87
N ALA A 130 6.28 -13.49 7.72
CA ALA A 130 5.34 -13.08 8.77
C ALA A 130 5.97 -12.09 9.77
N ASP A 131 7.27 -12.23 10.03
CA ASP A 131 7.96 -11.40 11.00
C ASP A 131 8.45 -10.06 10.44
N PHE A 132 8.58 -9.95 9.11
CA PHE A 132 9.25 -8.81 8.48
C PHE A 132 8.53 -7.50 8.77
N VAL A 133 7.22 -7.46 8.62
CA VAL A 133 6.45 -6.23 8.88
C VAL A 133 6.44 -5.90 10.38
N GLU A 134 6.37 -6.91 11.25
CA GLU A 134 6.34 -6.70 12.71
C GLU A 134 7.67 -6.16 13.23
N LYS A 135 8.80 -6.81 12.90
CA LYS A 135 10.16 -6.36 13.29
C LYS A 135 10.39 -4.90 12.90
N GLU A 136 9.99 -4.54 11.68
CA GLU A 136 10.17 -3.20 11.17
C GLU A 136 9.27 -2.19 11.90
N ARG A 137 8.00 -2.53 12.18
CA ARG A 137 7.10 -1.70 13.00
C ARG A 137 7.67 -1.45 14.40
N TRP A 138 8.21 -2.48 15.07
CA TRP A 138 8.85 -2.33 16.38
C TRP A 138 10.05 -1.38 16.33
N ARG A 139 10.87 -1.45 15.28
CA ARG A 139 12.01 -0.54 15.09
C ARG A 139 11.55 0.91 14.90
N TYR A 140 10.46 1.15 14.17
CA TYR A 140 9.90 2.50 14.02
C TYR A 140 9.34 3.05 15.34
N THR A 141 8.61 2.23 16.11
CA THR A 141 8.10 2.65 17.43
C THR A 141 9.24 2.99 18.39
N ALA A 142 10.30 2.16 18.42
CA ALA A 142 11.47 2.40 19.26
C ALA A 142 12.28 3.65 18.86
N LEU A 143 12.36 3.96 17.56
CA LEU A 143 13.00 5.17 17.05
C LEU A 143 12.19 6.44 17.38
N ASN A 144 10.87 6.41 17.21
CA ASN A 144 10.02 7.55 17.55
C ASN A 144 9.98 7.84 19.06
N GLN A 145 10.11 6.83 19.91
CA GLN A 145 10.20 7.02 21.36
C GLN A 145 11.46 7.79 21.77
N LYS A 146 12.59 7.58 21.09
CA LYS A 146 13.84 8.33 21.36
C LYS A 146 13.78 9.81 20.95
N THR A 147 12.86 10.18 20.07
CA THR A 147 12.74 11.57 19.58
C THR A 147 11.86 12.44 20.47
N ILE A 148 11.20 11.87 21.49
CA ILE A 148 10.33 12.57 22.44
C ILE A 148 11.00 12.54 23.83
N GLU A 149 12.22 13.03 23.92
CA GLU A 149 12.84 13.42 25.19
C GLU A 149 13.47 14.81 24.99
N VAL A 150 12.68 15.86 25.23
CA VAL A 150 13.12 17.22 25.58
C VAL A 150 12.14 17.80 26.59
#